data_AF-A0A3M1RVK4-F1
#
_entry.id   AF-A0A3M1RVK4-F1
#
_cell.length_a   1.000
_cell.length_b   1.000
_cell.length_c   1.000
_cell.angle_alpha   90.00
_cell.angle_beta   90.00
_cell.angle_gamma   90.00
#
_symmetry.space_group_name_H-M   'P 1'
#
loop_
_entity.id
_entity.type
_entity.pdbx_description
1 polymer ?
#
loop_
_entity_poly.entity_id
_entity_poly.type
_entity_poly.pdbx_seq_one_letter_code
_entity_poly.pdbx_strand_id
1 'polypeptide(L)' 'MLTLFVALAIGCAPGRTVLVTDDSPVRIGPETTGRVYRLIDGDWVLSDDRVQLPEGWYAVPPRFVHPEALVNDGSS' A
#
# COMPACT_ATOMS: atom_id res chain seq x y z
N MET A 1 4.37 -49.72 16.58
CA MET A 1 5.11 -48.50 16.98
C MET A 1 5.95 -48.05 15.79
N LEU A 2 5.39 -47.23 14.91
CA LEU A 2 6.15 -46.39 13.99
C LEU A 2 5.33 -45.13 13.78
N THR A 3 5.76 -44.07 14.43
CA THR A 3 5.07 -42.81 14.61
C THR A 3 4.97 -42.07 13.28
N LEU A 4 3.74 -41.81 12.86
CA LEU A 4 3.36 -40.94 11.76
C LEU A 4 3.80 -39.50 12.10
N PHE A 5 4.93 -39.05 11.54
CA PHE A 5 5.34 -37.64 11.57
C PHE A 5 4.51 -36.83 10.56
N VAL A 6 3.21 -36.69 10.82
CA VAL A 6 2.35 -35.67 10.21
C VAL A 6 2.47 -34.42 11.07
N ALA A 7 3.53 -33.66 10.85
CA ALA A 7 3.71 -32.33 11.39
C ALA A 7 4.44 -31.45 10.38
N LEU A 8 4.05 -31.52 9.10
CA LEU A 8 4.29 -30.39 8.22
C LEU A 8 3.23 -29.36 8.59
N ALA A 9 3.65 -28.44 9.45
CA ALA A 9 2.90 -27.29 9.88
C ALA A 9 2.17 -26.69 8.67
N ILE A 10 0.85 -26.82 8.70
CA ILE A 10 -0.09 -26.03 7.92
C ILE A 10 0.19 -24.60 8.36
N GLY A 11 1.13 -23.96 7.67
CA GLY A 11 1.44 -22.56 7.86
C GLY A 11 0.18 -21.80 7.55
N CYS A 12 -0.52 -21.35 8.59
CA CYS A 12 -1.41 -20.21 8.51
C CYS A 12 -0.56 -19.04 8.00
N ALA A 13 -0.51 -18.84 6.70
CA ALA A 13 -0.01 -17.62 6.10
C ALA A 13 -1.22 -16.69 5.94
N PRO A 14 -1.52 -15.80 6.90
CA PRO A 14 -2.50 -14.74 6.69
C PRO A 14 -1.92 -13.77 5.67
N GLY A 15 -2.32 -13.95 4.41
CA GLY A 15 -1.99 -13.05 3.30
C GLY A 15 -1.50 -13.81 2.08
N ARG A 16 -2.33 -13.86 1.03
CA ARG A 16 -1.84 -14.20 -0.30
C ARG A 16 -1.08 -12.97 -0.81
N THR A 17 0.24 -13.07 -0.96
CA THR A 17 1.01 -12.05 -1.68
C THR A 17 0.51 -12.05 -3.12
N VAL A 18 -0.08 -10.94 -3.55
CA VAL A 18 -0.45 -10.71 -4.95
C VAL A 18 0.64 -9.86 -5.58
N LEU A 19 1.29 -10.39 -6.61
CA LEU A 19 2.20 -9.62 -7.43
C LEU A 19 1.35 -8.74 -8.35
N VAL A 20 1.46 -7.43 -8.17
CA VAL A 20 0.85 -6.43 -9.04
C VAL A 20 1.96 -5.93 -9.96
N THR A 21 1.68 -5.81 -11.26
CA THR A 21 2.66 -5.22 -12.17
C THR A 21 2.89 -3.76 -11.80
N ASP A 22 4.12 -3.26 -11.93
CA ASP A 22 4.48 -1.88 -11.59
C ASP A 22 3.62 -0.84 -12.33
N ASP A 23 2.98 -1.24 -13.44
CA ASP A 23 2.12 -0.41 -14.28
C ASP A 23 0.63 -0.44 -13.93
N SER A 24 0.21 -1.33 -13.05
CA SER A 24 -1.20 -1.47 -12.72
C SER A 24 -1.61 -0.53 -11.58
N PRO A 25 -2.67 0.29 -11.74
CA PRO A 25 -3.26 1.01 -10.62
C PRO A 25 -3.83 0.02 -9.61
N VAL A 26 -3.60 0.27 -8.32
CA VAL A 26 -4.15 -0.55 -7.24
C VAL A 26 -5.45 0.09 -6.77
N ARG A 27 -6.55 -0.67 -6.75
CA ARG A 27 -7.83 -0.22 -6.19
C ARG A 27 -7.94 -0.64 -4.73
N ILE A 28 -8.25 0.29 -3.84
CA ILE A 28 -8.40 0.05 -2.40
C ILE A 28 -9.63 -0.82 -2.16
N GLY A 29 -9.43 -1.95 -1.49
CA GLY A 29 -10.48 -2.88 -1.10
C GLY A 29 -11.16 -2.50 0.23
N PRO A 30 -12.20 -3.25 0.63
CA PRO A 30 -12.89 -3.02 1.89
C PRO A 30 -11.94 -3.15 3.09
N GLU A 31 -12.24 -2.42 4.17
CA GLU A 31 -11.55 -2.50 5.46
C GLU A 31 -10.03 -2.24 5.41
N THR A 32 -9.54 -1.61 4.34
CA THR A 32 -8.12 -1.32 4.17
C THR A 32 -7.65 -0.25 5.16
N THR A 33 -6.64 -0.55 5.98
CA THR A 33 -6.00 0.41 6.88
C THR A 33 -4.51 0.49 6.61
N GLY A 34 -3.92 1.67 6.80
CA GLY A 34 -2.48 1.86 6.63
C GLY A 34 -2.03 3.24 7.09
N ARG A 35 -0.72 3.46 7.15
CA ARG A 35 -0.17 4.82 7.26
C ARG A 35 -0.09 5.43 5.87
N VAL A 36 -0.31 6.72 5.79
CA VAL A 36 -0.27 7.48 4.53
C VAL A 36 0.69 8.65 4.66
N TYR A 37 1.34 8.99 3.55
CA TYR A 37 2.00 10.27 3.41
C TYR A 37 0.99 11.31 2.93
N ARG A 38 1.03 12.50 3.53
CA ARG A 38 0.32 13.69 3.07
C ARG A 38 1.35 14.75 2.71
N LEU A 39 1.11 15.47 1.62
CA LEU A 39 1.94 16.60 1.23
C LEU A 39 1.45 17.84 1.98
N ILE A 40 2.27 18.40 2.86
CA ILE A 40 2.01 19.65 3.60
C ILE A 40 3.16 20.59 3.32
N ASP A 41 2.87 21.77 2.77
CA ASP A 41 3.86 22.82 2.53
C ASP A 41 5.10 22.34 1.74
N GLY A 42 4.90 21.40 0.81
CA GLY A 42 5.97 20.80 0.00
C GLY A 42 6.66 19.59 0.64
N ASP A 43 6.38 19.29 1.90
CA ASP A 43 6.98 18.18 2.63
C ASP A 43 6.04 16.98 2.74
N TRP A 44 6.59 15.79 2.50
CA TRP A 44 5.89 14.54 2.74
C TRP A 44 5.91 14.18 4.22
N VAL A 45 4.75 14.30 4.87
CA VAL A 45 4.57 13.98 6.29
C VAL A 45 3.85 12.64 6.42
N LEU A 46 4.46 11.67 7.11
CA LEU A 46 3.83 10.40 7.41
C LEU A 46 2.78 10.57 8.52
N SER A 47 1.64 9.90 8.40
CA SER A 47 0.64 9.88 9.47
C SER A 47 1.17 9.19 10.74
N ASP A 48 0.86 9.77 11.90
CA ASP A 48 1.21 9.20 13.21
C ASP A 48 0.48 7.86 13.43
N ASP A 49 -0.80 7.84 13.10
CA ASP A 49 -1.67 6.68 13.20
C ASP A 49 -1.97 6.02 11.85
N ARG A 50 -2.48 4.79 11.91
CA ARG A 50 -3.08 4.14 10.74
C ARG A 50 -4.44 4.80 10.49
N VAL A 51 -4.71 5.11 9.23
CA VAL A 51 -5.99 5.65 8.79
C VAL A 51 -6.79 4.59 8.04
N GLN A 52 -8.11 4.71 8.09
CA GLN A 52 -8.99 3.94 7.22
C GLN A 52 -8.92 4.52 5.82
N LEU A 53 -8.50 3.72 4.85
CA LEU A 53 -8.51 4.11 3.46
C LEU A 53 -9.92 3.90 2.89
N PRO A 54 -10.49 4.89 2.17
CA PRO A 54 -11.79 4.73 1.55
C PRO A 54 -11.78 3.64 0.48
N GLU A 55 -12.77 2.76 0.53
CA GLU A 55 -12.94 1.71 -0.49
C GLU A 55 -13.16 2.34 -1.88
N GLY A 56 -12.60 1.70 -2.89
CA GLY A 56 -12.79 2.09 -4.29
C GLY A 56 -11.85 3.19 -4.77
N TRP A 57 -11.08 3.81 -3.88
CA TRP A 57 -10.00 4.73 -4.27
C TRP A 57 -8.89 4.01 -5.05
N TYR A 58 -8.09 4.76 -5.79
CA TYR A 58 -6.96 4.21 -6.53
C TYR A 58 -5.65 4.77 -6.00
N ALA A 59 -4.70 3.87 -5.73
CA ALA A 59 -3.29 4.19 -5.54
C ALA A 59 -2.58 3.92 -6.87
N VAL A 60 -1.93 4.95 -7.42
CA VAL A 60 -1.31 4.89 -8.74
C VAL A 60 0.17 5.25 -8.66
N PRO A 61 1.02 4.65 -9.50
CA PRO A 61 2.41 5.07 -9.65
C PRO A 61 2.52 6.58 -9.98
N PRO A 62 3.58 7.28 -9.54
CA PRO A 62 3.72 8.73 -9.71
C PRO A 62 3.52 9.24 -11.14
N ARG A 63 3.87 8.45 -12.17
CA ARG A 63 3.66 8.82 -13.59
C ARG A 63 2.20 9.01 -14.00
N PHE A 64 1.24 8.50 -13.23
CA PHE A 64 -0.19 8.73 -13.46
C PHE A 64 -0.67 10.06 -12.84
N VAL A 65 0.16 10.67 -12.00
CA VAL A 65 -0.04 12.02 -11.48
C VAL A 65 0.86 12.94 -12.29
N HIS A 66 0.25 13.93 -12.92
CA HIS A 66 0.95 14.95 -13.71
C HIS A 66 2.10 15.58 -12.87
N PRO A 67 3.37 15.51 -13.32
CA PRO A 67 4.54 16.01 -12.56
C PRO A 67 4.41 17.49 -12.16
N GLU A 68 3.75 18.30 -12.99
CA GLU A 68 3.42 19.70 -12.71
C GLU A 68 2.54 19.90 -11.47
N ALA A 69 1.86 18.86 -10.99
CA ALA A 69 1.09 18.88 -9.74
C ALA A 69 1.93 18.52 -8.50
N LEU A 70 3.14 17.98 -8.69
CA LEU A 70 4.09 17.64 -7.62
C LEU A 70 5.22 18.68 -7.51
N VAL A 71 5.49 19.42 -8.60
CA VAL A 71 6.47 20.52 -8.67
C VAL A 71 5.77 21.84 -8.34
N ASN A 72 5.56 22.07 -7.04
CA ASN A 72 5.44 23.41 -6.48
C ASN A 72 6.38 23.48 -5.27
N ASP A 73 7.64 23.16 -5.53
CA ASP A 73 8.79 23.20 -4.61
C ASP A 73 9.70 24.40 -4.95
N GLY A 74 9.11 25.59 -5.01
CA GLY A 74 9.80 26.86 -4.73
C GLY A 74 11.23 27.06 -5.27
N SER A 75 11.54 26.67 -6.50
CA SER A 75 12.82 27.01 -7.14
C SER A 75 12.58 28.02 -8.26
N SER A 76 13.11 29.22 -8.01
CA SER A 76 13.18 30.38 -8.93
C SER A 76 14.06 30.10 -10.14
#